data_AF-A0A559LJ48-F1
#
_entry.id   AF-A0A559LJ48-F1
#
_cell.length_a   1.000
_cell.length_b   1.000
_cell.length_c   1.000
_cell.angle_alpha   90.00
_cell.angle_beta   90.00
_cell.angle_gamma   90.00
#
_symmetry.space_group_name_H-M   'P 1'
#
loop_
_entity.id
_entity.type
_entity.pdbx_description
1 polymer ?
#
loop_
_entity_poly.entity_id
_entity_poly.type
_entity_poly.pdbx_seq_one_letter_code
_entity_poly.pdbx_strand_id
1 'polypeptide(L)'
;MLATKDDWREASRITELAVNLAPTVAPRQLSQHVQQHLLDTTSGIVTLAASFALEAGETLLHFVRLLELGRGIITGLRSGLRSYVSELKERHPQTAERFEKLRDILDSPIEGLPDIEGEGESLGSGSKKVDRHQASFDLDDTIRQIRLLPGFENFLRPPRIEELNSAASQGPILIINSI
;
A
#
# COMPACT_ATOMS: atom_id res chain seq x y z
N MET A 1 24.43 -15.55 14.09
CA MET A 1 24.79 -15.83 12.69
C MET A 1 24.79 -14.48 11.97
N LEU A 2 25.92 -14.05 11.41
CA LEU A 2 25.97 -12.80 10.63
C LEU A 2 25.35 -13.08 9.26
N ALA A 3 24.30 -12.35 8.90
CA ALA A 3 23.67 -12.46 7.58
C ALA A 3 24.66 -12.05 6.48
N THR A 4 24.66 -12.78 5.38
CA THR A 4 25.47 -12.50 4.20
C THR A 4 24.85 -11.36 3.37
N LYS A 5 25.63 -10.77 2.45
CA LYS A 5 25.11 -9.73 1.54
C LYS A 5 23.94 -10.22 0.69
N ASP A 6 23.91 -11.51 0.36
CA ASP A 6 22.82 -12.08 -0.44
C ASP A 6 21.55 -12.24 0.39
N ASP A 7 21.67 -12.53 1.70
CA ASP A 7 20.54 -12.53 2.63
C ASP A 7 19.90 -11.13 2.74
N TRP A 8 20.72 -10.06 2.77
CA TRP A 8 20.22 -8.68 2.82
C TRP A 8 19.52 -8.27 1.52
N ARG A 9 20.04 -8.66 0.36
CA ARG A 9 19.40 -8.39 -0.94
C ARG A 9 18.05 -9.08 -1.06
N GLU A 10 17.97 -10.35 -0.65
CA GLU A 10 16.71 -11.08 -0.68
C GLU A 10 15.69 -10.46 0.29
N ALA A 11 16.12 -10.16 1.52
CA ALA A 11 15.27 -9.49 2.51
C ALA A 11 14.79 -8.12 2.01
N SER A 12 15.67 -7.32 1.40
CA SER A 12 15.33 -6.02 0.80
C SER A 12 14.27 -6.19 -0.30
N ARG A 13 14.43 -7.16 -1.19
CA ARG A 13 13.46 -7.41 -2.28
C ARG A 13 12.08 -7.81 -1.76
N ILE A 14 12.03 -8.69 -0.76
CA ILE A 14 10.76 -9.17 -0.17
C ILE A 14 10.04 -8.03 0.55
N THR A 15 10.76 -7.28 1.38
CA THR A 15 10.19 -6.18 2.14
C THR A 15 9.78 -5.02 1.24
N GLU A 16 10.56 -4.69 0.21
CA GLU A 16 10.16 -3.70 -0.81
C GLU A 16 8.88 -4.11 -1.54
N LEU A 17 8.72 -5.39 -1.90
CA LEU A 17 7.49 -5.88 -2.49
C LEU A 17 6.30 -5.68 -1.54
N ALA A 18 6.47 -6.00 -0.25
CA ALA A 18 5.44 -5.79 0.76
C ALA A 18 5.03 -4.31 0.88
N VAL A 19 6.00 -3.38 0.92
CA VAL A 19 5.72 -1.93 0.97
C VAL A 19 4.95 -1.47 -0.28
N ASN A 20 5.31 -1.96 -1.47
CA ASN A 20 4.63 -1.58 -2.72
C ASN A 20 3.22 -2.16 -2.85
N LEU A 21 2.91 -3.27 -2.16
CA LEU A 21 1.58 -3.88 -2.15
C LEU A 21 0.67 -3.32 -1.05
N ALA A 22 1.23 -2.75 0.03
CA ALA A 22 0.44 -2.18 1.12
C ALA A 22 -0.69 -1.21 0.68
N PRO A 23 -0.51 -0.32 -0.32
CA PRO A 23 -1.59 0.57 -0.79
C PRO A 23 -2.77 -0.15 -1.46
N THR A 24 -2.60 -1.38 -1.96
CA THR A 24 -3.66 -2.13 -2.65
C THR A 24 -4.49 -2.99 -1.70
N VAL A 25 -3.93 -3.36 -0.55
CA VAL A 25 -4.55 -4.27 0.43
C VAL A 25 -5.08 -3.57 1.68
N ALA A 26 -4.89 -2.25 1.80
CA ALA A 26 -5.32 -1.47 2.96
C ALA A 26 -6.86 -1.33 3.01
N PRO A 27 -7.54 -1.88 4.05
CA PRO A 27 -8.99 -1.85 4.12
C PRO A 27 -9.54 -0.45 4.36
N ARG A 28 -10.65 -0.09 3.69
CA ARG A 28 -11.32 1.21 3.81
C ARG A 28 -12.05 1.45 5.12
N GLN A 29 -12.60 0.39 5.73
CA GLN A 29 -13.35 0.46 6.97
C GLN A 29 -12.64 -0.38 8.03
N LEU A 30 -11.75 0.29 8.75
CA LEU A 30 -11.03 -0.32 9.85
C LEU A 30 -11.65 0.14 11.15
N SER A 31 -11.89 -0.78 12.08
CA SER A 31 -12.04 -0.37 13.48
C SER A 31 -10.76 0.37 13.90
N GLN A 32 -10.88 1.31 14.82
CA GLN A 32 -9.74 2.10 15.29
C GLN A 32 -8.57 1.21 15.76
N HIS A 33 -8.87 0.04 16.32
CA HIS A 33 -7.88 -0.96 16.75
C HIS A 33 -7.13 -1.60 15.57
N VAL A 34 -7.84 -2.02 14.51
CA VAL A 34 -7.19 -2.62 13.32
C VAL A 34 -6.43 -1.56 12.53
N GLN A 35 -6.91 -0.32 12.51
CA GLN A 35 -6.18 0.81 11.91
C GLN A 35 -4.86 1.05 12.63
N GLN A 36 -4.86 1.08 13.97
CA GLN A 36 -3.64 1.24 14.75
C GLN A 36 -2.66 0.10 14.50
N HIS A 37 -3.14 -1.15 14.49
CA HIS A 37 -2.30 -2.32 14.21
C HIS A 37 -1.66 -2.25 12.81
N LEU A 38 -2.44 -1.89 11.79
CA LEU A 38 -1.91 -1.74 10.42
C LEU A 38 -0.92 -0.59 10.29
N LEU A 39 -1.11 0.51 11.01
CA LEU A 39 -0.14 1.62 11.05
C LEU A 39 1.19 1.14 11.65
N ASP A 40 1.14 0.43 12.77
CA ASP A 40 2.34 -0.08 13.45
C ASP A 40 3.06 -1.12 12.58
N THR A 41 2.33 -2.07 12.00
CA THR A 41 2.89 -3.08 11.09
C THR A 41 3.48 -2.45 9.84
N THR A 42 2.78 -1.50 9.21
CA THR A 42 3.27 -0.83 7.99
C THR A 42 4.53 -0.02 8.29
N SER A 43 4.54 0.72 9.40
CA SER A 43 5.72 1.47 9.83
C SER A 43 6.93 0.55 10.04
N GLY A 44 6.73 -0.59 10.70
CA GLY A 44 7.79 -1.59 10.91
C GLY A 44 8.32 -2.15 9.60
N ILE A 45 7.45 -2.56 8.67
CA ILE A 45 7.86 -3.12 7.37
C ILE A 45 8.62 -2.09 6.53
N VAL A 46 8.18 -0.83 6.51
CA VAL A 46 8.85 0.26 5.80
C VAL A 46 10.25 0.50 6.35
N THR A 47 10.39 0.60 7.67
CA THR A 47 11.69 0.78 8.33
C THR A 47 12.63 -0.39 8.04
N LEU A 48 12.12 -1.63 8.09
CA LEU A 48 12.89 -2.82 7.75
C LEU A 48 13.32 -2.81 6.28
N ALA A 49 12.41 -2.50 5.35
CA ALA A 49 12.71 -2.42 3.92
C ALA A 49 13.82 -1.42 3.62
N ALA A 50 13.71 -0.22 4.20
CA ALA A 50 14.71 0.83 4.04
C ALA A 50 16.07 0.39 4.63
N SER A 51 16.06 -0.22 5.82
CA SER A 51 17.29 -0.66 6.48
C SER A 51 17.98 -1.81 5.73
N PHE A 52 17.21 -2.80 5.26
CA PHE A 52 17.75 -3.91 4.46
C PHE A 52 18.30 -3.44 3.13
N ALA A 53 17.68 -2.43 2.50
CA ALA A 53 18.24 -1.82 1.29
C ALA A 53 19.63 -1.21 1.54
N LEU A 54 19.81 -0.50 2.66
CA LEU A 54 21.12 0.05 3.03
C LEU A 54 22.16 -1.05 3.27
N GLU A 55 21.81 -2.10 4.02
CA GLU A 55 22.70 -3.24 4.29
C GLU A 55 23.04 -4.05 3.02
N ALA A 56 22.11 -4.10 2.06
CA ALA A 56 22.32 -4.71 0.75
C ALA A 56 23.25 -3.89 -0.17
N GLY A 57 23.59 -2.66 0.22
CA GLY A 57 24.43 -1.73 -0.54
C GLY A 57 23.67 -0.93 -1.60
N GLU A 58 22.34 -0.81 -1.47
CA GLU A 58 21.54 0.05 -2.33
C GLU A 58 21.83 1.54 -2.08
N THR A 59 21.42 2.38 -3.04
CA THR A 59 21.66 3.82 -2.96
C THR A 59 20.85 4.48 -1.83
N LEU A 60 21.40 5.54 -1.23
CA LEU A 60 20.66 6.39 -0.28
C LEU A 60 19.34 6.90 -0.89
N LEU A 61 19.30 7.16 -2.20
CA LEU A 61 18.08 7.54 -2.89
C LEU A 61 16.99 6.46 -2.78
N HIS A 62 17.37 5.19 -2.96
CA HIS A 62 16.42 4.07 -2.85
C HIS A 62 15.82 3.99 -1.44
N PHE A 63 16.69 4.12 -0.43
CA PHE A 63 16.29 4.23 0.98
C PHE A 63 15.27 5.36 1.21
N VAL A 64 15.55 6.58 0.73
CA VAL A 64 14.63 7.71 0.88
C VAL A 64 13.29 7.42 0.19
N ARG A 65 13.30 6.87 -1.02
CA ARG A 65 12.07 6.57 -1.76
C ARG A 65 11.19 5.56 -1.02
N LEU A 66 11.76 4.53 -0.39
CA LEU A 66 11.02 3.56 0.41
C LEU A 66 10.36 4.22 1.63
N LEU A 67 11.10 5.07 2.36
CA LEU A 67 10.56 5.80 3.51
C LEU A 67 9.45 6.77 3.12
N GLU A 68 9.61 7.46 2.01
CA GLU A 68 8.63 8.42 1.51
C GLU A 68 7.36 7.71 1.00
N LEU A 69 7.50 6.55 0.36
CA LEU A 69 6.38 5.67 0.03
C LEU A 69 5.64 5.26 1.30
N GLY A 70 6.38 4.77 2.31
CA GLY A 70 5.81 4.38 3.60
C GLY A 70 5.07 5.51 4.29
N ARG A 71 5.65 6.73 4.31
CA ARG A 71 4.99 7.93 4.83
C ARG A 71 3.71 8.24 4.07
N GLY A 72 3.70 8.09 2.75
CA GLY A 72 2.52 8.22 1.91
C GLY A 72 1.42 7.22 2.28
N ILE A 73 1.79 5.95 2.50
CA ILE A 73 0.87 4.90 2.94
C ILE A 73 0.30 5.19 4.32
N ILE A 74 1.16 5.51 5.31
CA ILE A 74 0.76 5.81 6.69
C ILE A 74 -0.16 7.04 6.74
N THR A 75 0.19 8.10 6.00
CA THR A 75 -0.65 9.30 5.87
C THR A 75 -1.98 8.95 5.20
N GLY A 76 -1.94 8.10 4.17
CA GLY A 76 -3.12 7.52 3.54
C GLY A 76 -3.99 6.76 4.55
N LEU A 77 -3.45 5.81 5.30
CA LEU A 77 -4.16 5.05 6.31
C LEU A 77 -4.79 5.95 7.38
N ARG A 78 -4.07 6.98 7.86
CA ARG A 78 -4.57 7.93 8.87
C ARG A 78 -5.65 8.86 8.34
N SER A 79 -5.60 9.23 7.06
CA SER A 79 -6.54 10.15 6.42
C SER A 79 -7.60 9.47 5.54
N GLY A 80 -7.63 8.14 5.48
CA GLY A 80 -8.54 7.36 4.62
C GLY A 80 -8.25 7.45 3.11
N LEU A 81 -6.96 7.51 2.71
CA LEU A 81 -6.46 7.61 1.32
C LEU A 81 -7.04 8.79 0.52
N ARG A 82 -7.45 9.86 1.23
CA ARG A 82 -8.17 10.98 0.63
C ARG A 82 -7.35 11.76 -0.40
N SER A 83 -6.05 12.01 -0.25
CA SER A 83 -5.37 12.95 -1.16
C SER A 83 -5.33 12.49 -2.63
N TYR A 84 -4.82 11.29 -2.89
CA TYR A 84 -4.67 10.77 -4.26
C TYR A 84 -6.02 10.41 -4.91
N VAL A 85 -6.95 9.89 -4.11
CA VAL A 85 -8.27 9.53 -4.61
C VAL A 85 -9.13 10.78 -4.82
N SER A 86 -8.98 11.84 -4.02
CA SER A 86 -9.69 13.11 -4.22
C SER A 86 -9.33 13.77 -5.55
N GLU A 87 -8.04 13.88 -5.88
CA GLU A 87 -7.62 14.46 -7.16
C GLU A 87 -8.05 13.57 -8.35
N LEU A 88 -7.92 12.25 -8.21
CA LEU A 88 -8.39 11.30 -9.23
C LEU A 88 -9.91 11.39 -9.42
N LYS A 89 -10.67 11.60 -8.35
CA LYS A 89 -12.13 11.71 -8.38
C LYS A 89 -12.59 13.02 -9.02
N GLU A 90 -11.86 14.10 -8.83
CA GLU A 90 -12.13 15.39 -9.46
C GLU A 90 -11.89 15.34 -10.98
N ARG A 91 -10.75 14.78 -11.40
CA ARG A 91 -10.32 14.79 -12.81
C ARG A 91 -10.84 13.61 -13.63
N HIS A 92 -11.01 12.44 -13.00
CA HIS A 92 -11.37 11.17 -13.63
C HIS A 92 -12.37 10.35 -12.78
N PRO A 93 -13.60 10.86 -12.58
CA PRO A 93 -14.57 10.31 -11.62
C PRO A 93 -14.93 8.84 -11.87
N GLN A 94 -15.06 8.43 -13.13
CA GLN A 94 -15.41 7.04 -13.48
C GLN A 94 -14.29 6.06 -13.13
N THR A 95 -13.04 6.44 -13.39
CA THR A 95 -11.86 5.61 -13.04
C THR A 95 -11.70 5.52 -11.54
N ALA A 96 -11.91 6.64 -10.82
CA ALA A 96 -11.94 6.64 -9.37
C ALA A 96 -13.03 5.71 -8.84
N GLU A 97 -14.26 5.80 -9.33
CA GLU A 97 -15.37 4.94 -8.91
C GLU A 97 -15.07 3.45 -9.15
N ARG A 98 -14.47 3.11 -10.30
CA ARG A 98 -14.04 1.73 -10.59
C ARG A 98 -12.98 1.24 -9.60
N PHE A 99 -11.94 2.05 -9.36
CA PHE A 99 -10.88 1.74 -8.40
C PHE A 99 -11.46 1.54 -7.00
N GLU A 100 -12.37 2.42 -6.58
CA GLU A 100 -13.06 2.36 -5.29
C GLU A 100 -13.91 1.08 -5.16
N LYS A 101 -14.74 0.74 -6.16
CA LYS A 101 -15.57 -0.48 -6.16
C LYS A 101 -14.74 -1.76 -6.06
N LEU A 102 -13.63 -1.83 -6.79
CA LEU A 102 -12.76 -3.01 -6.77
C LEU A 102 -12.09 -3.18 -5.41
N ARG A 103 -11.69 -2.08 -4.77
CA ARG A 103 -11.22 -2.12 -3.39
C ARG A 103 -12.31 -2.56 -2.42
N ASP A 104 -13.53 -2.04 -2.55
CA ASP A 104 -14.65 -2.43 -1.67
C ASP A 104 -14.95 -3.93 -1.77
N ILE A 105 -14.85 -4.52 -2.96
CA ILE A 105 -14.96 -5.97 -3.16
C ILE A 105 -13.86 -6.72 -2.41
N LEU A 106 -12.61 -6.27 -2.52
CA LEU A 106 -11.44 -6.88 -1.89
C LEU A 106 -11.34 -6.62 -0.39
N ASP A 107 -12.05 -5.63 0.12
CA ASP A 107 -12.15 -5.30 1.54
C ASP A 107 -13.33 -6.00 2.23
N SER A 108 -14.28 -6.55 1.46
CA SER A 108 -15.46 -7.21 2.03
C SER A 108 -15.06 -8.44 2.87
N PRO A 109 -15.78 -8.77 3.96
CA PRO A 109 -15.54 -10.00 4.71
C PRO A 109 -15.61 -11.23 3.79
N ILE A 110 -14.75 -12.22 4.02
CA ILE A 110 -14.81 -13.48 3.28
C ILE A 110 -16.06 -14.24 3.74
N GLU A 111 -17.10 -14.29 2.91
CA GLU A 111 -18.24 -15.16 3.14
C GLU A 111 -17.76 -16.63 3.18
N GLY A 112 -17.86 -17.26 4.37
CA GLY A 112 -17.55 -18.68 4.56
C GLY A 112 -16.31 -18.99 5.40
N LEU A 113 -15.69 -18.02 6.07
CA LEU A 113 -14.94 -18.36 7.28
C LEU A 113 -15.98 -18.72 8.34
N PRO A 114 -15.99 -19.95 8.91
CA PRO A 114 -16.85 -20.21 10.05
C PRO A 114 -16.45 -19.22 11.15
N ASP A 115 -17.42 -18.43 11.62
CA ASP A 115 -17.26 -17.77 12.90
C ASP A 115 -16.82 -18.87 13.89
N ILE A 116 -15.71 -18.63 14.58
CA ILE A 116 -15.22 -19.55 15.62
C ILE A 116 -16.21 -19.57 16.82
N GLU A 117 -17.34 -18.89 16.71
CA GLU A 117 -18.38 -18.81 17.72
C GLU A 117 -19.75 -19.14 17.11
N GLY A 118 -20.23 -20.36 17.39
CA GLY A 118 -21.66 -20.68 17.38
C GLY A 118 -22.15 -21.57 16.24
N GLU A 119 -22.43 -22.83 16.57
CA GLU A 119 -23.22 -23.74 15.76
C GLU A 119 -24.62 -23.15 15.48
N GLY A 120 -25.00 -23.07 14.20
CA GLY A 120 -26.33 -22.68 13.79
C GLY A 120 -26.50 -22.77 12.28
N GLU A 121 -27.20 -23.80 11.81
CA GLU A 121 -27.57 -24.02 10.41
C GLU A 121 -28.25 -22.78 9.80
N SER A 122 -27.82 -22.37 8.61
CA SER A 122 -28.72 -21.65 7.70
C SER A 122 -28.46 -22.01 6.25
N LEU A 123 -29.48 -22.62 5.66
CA LEU A 123 -29.64 -22.96 4.26
C LEU A 123 -29.83 -21.68 3.42
N GLY A 124 -29.09 -21.60 2.31
CA GLY A 124 -29.53 -20.90 1.10
C GLY A 124 -29.29 -19.39 1.04
N SER A 125 -28.24 -19.00 0.32
CA SER A 125 -28.32 -17.80 -0.51
C SER A 125 -27.42 -17.98 -1.73
N GLY A 126 -28.02 -17.90 -2.93
CA GLY A 126 -27.31 -17.83 -4.20
C GLY A 126 -26.60 -16.50 -4.41
N SER A 127 -25.79 -16.07 -3.43
CA SER A 127 -24.88 -14.95 -3.61
C SER A 127 -23.90 -15.33 -4.71
N LYS A 128 -23.88 -14.55 -5.81
CA LYS A 128 -22.80 -14.60 -6.79
C LYS A 128 -21.50 -14.60 -6.00
N LYS A 129 -20.75 -15.72 -6.00
CA LYS A 129 -19.37 -15.74 -5.47
C LYS A 129 -18.67 -14.59 -6.15
N VAL A 130 -18.46 -13.50 -5.43
CA VAL A 130 -17.70 -12.38 -5.94
C VAL A 130 -16.30 -12.92 -6.10
N ASP A 131 -15.86 -13.08 -7.35
CA ASP A 131 -14.55 -13.62 -7.65
C ASP A 131 -13.49 -12.60 -7.24
N ARG A 132 -13.00 -12.73 -6.01
CA ARG A 132 -11.96 -11.86 -5.46
C ARG A 132 -10.66 -11.95 -6.25
N HIS A 133 -10.37 -13.11 -6.85
CA HIS A 133 -9.19 -13.23 -7.71
C HIS A 133 -9.35 -12.35 -8.95
N GLN A 134 -10.51 -12.40 -9.60
CA GLN A 134 -10.80 -11.49 -10.72
C GLN A 134 -10.77 -10.02 -10.29
N ALA A 135 -11.35 -9.68 -9.13
CA ALA A 135 -11.32 -8.31 -8.62
C ALA A 135 -9.88 -7.80 -8.34
N SER A 136 -8.98 -8.67 -7.91
CA SER A 136 -7.56 -8.35 -7.73
C SER A 136 -6.89 -8.03 -9.08
N PHE A 137 -7.11 -8.86 -10.10
CA PHE A 137 -6.57 -8.60 -11.44
C PHE A 137 -7.14 -7.32 -12.05
N ASP A 138 -8.44 -7.09 -11.87
CA ASP A 138 -9.10 -5.88 -12.35
C ASP A 138 -8.60 -4.63 -11.62
N LEU A 139 -8.24 -4.74 -10.33
CA LEU A 139 -7.65 -3.65 -9.57
C LEU A 139 -6.26 -3.30 -10.10
N ASP A 140 -5.42 -4.31 -10.33
CA ASP A 140 -4.09 -4.12 -10.92
C ASP A 140 -4.16 -3.49 -12.31
N ASP A 141 -5.12 -3.92 -13.14
CA ASP A 141 -5.37 -3.30 -14.44
C ASP A 141 -5.84 -1.86 -14.29
N THR A 142 -6.77 -1.59 -13.38
CA THR A 142 -7.26 -0.24 -13.11
C THR A 142 -6.13 0.69 -12.63
N ILE A 143 -5.24 0.21 -11.76
CA ILE A 143 -4.05 0.97 -11.33
C ILE A 143 -3.12 1.24 -12.51
N ARG A 144 -2.91 0.26 -13.41
CA ARG A 144 -2.14 0.48 -14.65
C ARG A 144 -2.79 1.55 -15.53
N GLN A 145 -4.11 1.54 -15.70
CA GLN A 145 -4.82 2.57 -16.47
C GLN A 145 -4.73 3.95 -15.83
N ILE A 146 -4.84 4.06 -14.50
CA ILE A 146 -4.68 5.33 -13.78
C ILE A 146 -3.29 5.92 -14.06
N ARG A 147 -2.25 5.09 -14.06
CA ARG A 147 -0.87 5.53 -14.33
C ARG A 147 -0.61 5.99 -15.77
N LEU A 148 -1.55 5.78 -16.70
CA LEU A 148 -1.49 6.33 -18.06
C LEU A 148 -2.14 7.73 -18.16
N LEU A 149 -2.81 8.20 -17.10
CA LEU A 149 -3.45 9.51 -17.09
C LEU A 149 -2.42 10.60 -16.77
N PRO A 150 -2.46 11.76 -17.47
CA PRO A 150 -1.52 12.85 -17.21
C PRO A 150 -1.57 13.35 -15.77
N GLY A 151 -0.43 13.31 -15.07
CA GLY A 151 -0.29 13.70 -13.66
C GLY A 151 -0.57 12.58 -12.65
N PHE A 152 -0.90 11.36 -13.10
CA PHE A 152 -1.10 10.19 -12.25
C PHE A 152 -0.06 9.08 -12.50
N GLU A 153 1.02 9.37 -13.22
CA GLU A 153 2.03 8.39 -13.62
C GLU A 153 2.71 7.71 -12.43
N ASN A 154 2.72 8.39 -11.28
CA ASN A 154 3.28 7.91 -10.03
C ASN A 154 2.21 7.48 -9.01
N PHE A 155 0.96 7.27 -9.45
CA PHE A 155 -0.14 6.85 -8.56
C PHE A 155 0.22 5.55 -7.81
N LEU A 156 0.17 5.61 -6.48
CA LEU A 156 0.56 4.55 -5.55
C LEU A 156 1.98 4.00 -5.82
N ARG A 157 2.94 4.88 -6.13
CA ARG A 157 4.36 4.56 -6.27
C ARG A 157 5.21 5.48 -5.39
N PRO A 158 6.47 5.09 -5.06
CA PRO A 158 7.40 5.98 -4.39
C PRO A 158 7.60 7.28 -5.17
N PRO A 159 7.75 8.43 -4.50
CA PRO A 159 8.01 9.70 -5.18
C PRO A 159 9.26 9.62 -6.07
N ARG A 160 9.28 10.46 -7.10
CA ARG A 160 10.43 10.59 -7.99
C ARG A 160 11.50 11.44 -7.34
N ILE A 161 12.75 11.30 -7.80
CA ILE A 161 13.84 12.10 -7.24
C ILE A 161 13.64 13.60 -7.49
N GLU A 162 13.03 13.98 -8.61
CA GLU A 162 12.74 15.38 -8.94
C GLU A 162 11.74 15.98 -7.94
N GLU A 163 10.75 15.19 -7.51
CA GLU A 163 9.76 15.60 -6.49
C GLU A 163 10.45 15.79 -5.13
N LEU A 164 11.34 14.87 -4.76
CA LEU A 164 12.12 14.95 -3.52
C LEU A 164 13.06 16.16 -3.52
N ASN A 165 13.77 16.39 -4.62
CA ASN A 165 14.69 17.53 -4.76
C ASN A 165 13.94 18.87 -4.78
N SER A 166 12.77 18.92 -5.44
CA SER A 166 11.91 20.11 -5.42
C SER A 166 11.42 20.41 -4.01
N ALA A 167 11.06 19.39 -3.22
CA ALA A 167 10.68 19.55 -1.83
C ALA A 167 11.86 20.02 -0.94
N ALA A 168 13.09 19.63 -1.28
CA ALA A 168 14.32 20.07 -0.63
C ALA A 168 14.83 21.45 -1.11
N SER A 169 14.09 22.15 -1.98
CA SER A 169 14.53 23.44 -2.56
C SER A 169 14.80 24.54 -1.52
N GLN A 170 14.19 24.45 -0.34
CA GLN A 170 14.32 25.44 0.74
C GLN A 170 15.33 25.04 1.83
N GLY A 171 15.96 23.87 1.74
CA GLY A 171 16.94 23.41 2.73
C GLY A 171 17.12 21.90 2.78
N PRO A 172 18.10 21.41 3.56
CA PRO A 172 18.40 19.99 3.66
C PRO A 172 17.28 19.21 4.33
N ILE A 173 17.02 17.99 3.85
CA ILE A 173 16.10 17.04 4.48
C ILE A 173 16.93 16.12 5.39
N LEU A 174 16.62 16.12 6.70
CA LEU A 174 17.18 15.16 7.65
C LEU A 174 16.19 14.02 7.86
N ILE A 175 16.68 12.78 7.73
CA ILE A 175 15.91 11.57 7.98
C ILE A 175 16.53 10.84 9.16
N ILE A 176 15.73 10.64 10.20
CA ILE A 176 16.10 9.84 11.37
C ILE A 176 15.39 8.50 11.24
N ASN A 177 16.15 7.44 11.03
CA ASN A 177 15.64 6.08 11.01
C ASN A 177 16.00 5.41 12.32
N SER A 178 15.00 4.81 12.98
CA SER A 178 15.18 4.01 14.19
C SER A 178 14.61 2.62 13.93
N ILE A 179 15.47 1.61 14.07
CA ILE A 179 15.11 0.19 14.07
C ILE A 179 14.77 -0.22 15.50
#